data_AF-A0A976D3E8-F1
#
_entry.id   AF-A0A976D3E8-F1
#
_cell.length_a   1.000
_cell.length_b   1.000
_cell.length_c   1.000
_cell.angle_alpha   90.00
_cell.angle_beta   90.00
_cell.angle_gamma   90.00
#
_symmetry.space_group_name_H-M   'P 1'
#
loop_
_entity.id
_entity.type
_entity.pdbx_description
1 polymer ?
#
loop_
_entity_poly.entity_id
_entity_poly.type
_entity_poly.pdbx_seq_one_letter_code
_entity_poly.pdbx_strand_id
1 'polypeptide(L)'
;IWLRHFHYDIFEPFGIDETTGVDTTERNANRVLFETNLAGEISALYWPMEPTLPPAKFERQSKTISLATSALQAYGGEFLLSGATIKTYVKNNQLFVFVPGQPEYALSPLGKDRFQFSAVTGYFVQFDMNSENKVKALVFQQPNGNFKAEKKQ
;
A
#
# COMPACT_ATOMS: atom_id res chain seq x y z
N ILE A 1 -9.79 -16.45 13.36
CA ILE A 1 -8.73 -17.39 12.95
C ILE A 1 -7.49 -17.11 13.77
N TRP A 2 -6.83 -18.14 14.31
CA TRP A 2 -5.58 -18.04 15.04
C TRP A 2 -4.48 -18.71 14.22
N LEU A 3 -3.26 -18.16 14.23
CA LEU A 3 -2.14 -18.68 13.45
C LEU A 3 -1.10 -19.28 14.40
N ARG A 4 -0.91 -20.59 14.35
CA ARG A 4 0.21 -21.25 15.04
C ARG A 4 1.46 -21.07 14.19
N HIS A 5 2.52 -20.55 14.79
CA HIS A 5 3.83 -20.55 14.13
C HIS A 5 4.32 -22.00 13.98
N PHE A 6 4.79 -22.37 12.79
CA PHE A 6 5.34 -23.69 12.53
C PHE A 6 6.87 -23.61 12.38
N HIS A 7 7.35 -22.95 11.33
CA HIS A 7 8.77 -22.61 11.15
C HIS A 7 8.92 -21.47 10.15
N TYR A 8 9.95 -20.64 10.30
CA TYR A 8 10.21 -19.51 9.40
C TYR A 8 8.94 -18.67 9.19
N ASP A 9 8.57 -18.42 7.93
CA ASP A 9 7.37 -17.67 7.54
C ASP A 9 6.14 -18.57 7.31
N ILE A 10 6.15 -19.81 7.83
CA ILE A 10 5.08 -20.79 7.65
C ILE A 10 4.26 -20.96 8.94
N PHE A 11 2.93 -20.90 8.78
CA PHE A 11 1.96 -20.93 9.87
C PHE A 11 0.83 -21.93 9.59
N GLU A 12 0.24 -22.46 10.65
CA GLU A 12 -0.93 -23.33 10.60
C GLU A 12 -2.18 -22.54 11.05
N PRO A 13 -3.21 -22.40 10.20
CA PRO A 13 -4.39 -21.61 10.51
C PRO A 13 -5.48 -22.42 11.23
N PHE A 14 -5.82 -22.05 12.47
CA PHE A 14 -6.87 -22.68 13.26
C PHE A 14 -8.12 -21.79 13.36
N GLY A 15 -9.29 -22.41 13.33
CA GLY A 15 -10.55 -21.76 13.69
C GLY A 15 -10.50 -21.28 15.14
N ILE A 16 -11.22 -20.20 15.44
CA ILE A 16 -11.46 -19.77 16.83
C ILE A 16 -12.94 -19.98 17.06
N ASP A 17 -13.28 -20.86 17.99
CA ASP A 17 -14.63 -20.98 18.51
C ASP A 17 -14.83 -19.96 19.65
N GLU A 18 -15.96 -19.24 19.63
CA GLU A 18 -16.22 -18.15 20.59
C GLU A 18 -16.42 -18.65 22.02
N THR A 19 -16.79 -19.93 22.20
CA THR A 19 -17.09 -20.52 23.51
C THR A 19 -15.91 -21.34 24.06
N THR A 20 -15.27 -22.12 23.19
CA THR A 20 -14.26 -23.12 23.56
C THR A 20 -12.83 -22.70 23.20
N GLY A 21 -12.66 -21.63 22.42
CA GLY A 21 -11.37 -21.09 22.04
C GLY A 21 -10.75 -21.80 20.84
N VAL A 22 -9.44 -22.02 20.88
CA VAL A 22 -8.68 -22.64 19.78
C VAL A 22 -8.34 -24.08 20.14
N ASP A 23 -8.92 -25.04 19.43
CA ASP A 23 -8.48 -26.43 19.52
C ASP A 23 -7.24 -26.64 18.65
N THR A 24 -6.12 -26.94 19.30
CA THR A 24 -4.83 -27.20 18.63
C THR A 24 -4.42 -28.67 18.70
N THR A 25 -5.27 -29.53 19.26
CA THR A 25 -5.06 -30.97 19.39
C THR A 25 -5.23 -31.69 18.05
N GLU A 26 -6.07 -31.14 17.17
CA GLU A 26 -6.20 -31.63 15.79
C GLU A 26 -4.97 -31.30 14.94
N ARG A 27 -4.52 -32.28 14.15
CA ARG A 27 -3.41 -32.10 13.23
C ARG A 27 -3.89 -31.36 11.98
N ASN A 28 -3.55 -30.07 11.89
CA ASN A 28 -3.83 -29.27 10.72
C ASN A 28 -2.76 -29.47 9.64
N ALA A 29 -3.14 -30.06 8.50
CA ALA A 29 -2.24 -30.22 7.36
C ALA A 29 -2.10 -28.93 6.52
N ASN A 30 -2.98 -27.95 6.72
CA ASN A 30 -2.94 -26.69 5.99
C ASN A 30 -1.82 -25.82 6.55
N ARG A 31 -0.93 -25.39 5.66
CA ARG A 31 0.16 -24.47 5.95
C ARG A 31 0.07 -23.29 5.03
N VAL A 32 0.21 -22.10 5.58
CA VAL A 32 0.29 -20.88 4.80
C VAL A 32 1.68 -20.29 4.91
N LEU A 33 2.20 -19.74 3.81
CA LEU A 33 3.48 -19.04 3.78
C LEU A 33 3.22 -17.54 3.67
N PHE A 34 3.86 -16.77 4.54
CA PHE A 34 3.94 -15.32 4.40
C PHE A 34 5.19 -14.94 3.62
N GLU A 35 5.04 -14.10 2.62
CA GLU A 35 6.14 -13.52 1.87
C GLU A 35 6.45 -12.14 2.42
N THR A 36 7.72 -11.85 2.67
CA THR A 36 8.21 -10.53 3.04
C THR A 36 8.92 -9.86 1.87
N ASN A 37 8.74 -8.55 1.72
CA ASN A 37 9.45 -7.75 0.73
C ASN A 37 10.82 -7.29 1.25
N LEU A 38 11.61 -6.61 0.40
CA LEU A 38 12.93 -6.08 0.78
C LEU A 38 12.88 -4.99 1.87
N ALA A 39 11.71 -4.44 2.18
CA ALA A 39 11.51 -3.52 3.30
C ALA A 39 11.16 -4.25 4.62
N GLY A 40 11.11 -5.58 4.62
CA GLY A 40 10.76 -6.39 5.78
C GLY A 40 9.26 -6.42 6.08
N GLU A 41 8.41 -5.99 5.14
CA GLU A 41 6.96 -5.99 5.30
C GLU A 41 6.34 -7.23 4.64
N ILE A 42 5.29 -7.79 5.24
CA ILE A 42 4.50 -8.85 4.57
C ILE A 42 3.89 -8.30 3.28
N SER A 43 4.21 -8.90 2.14
CA SER A 43 3.71 -8.55 0.80
C SER A 43 2.65 -9.52 0.28
N ALA A 44 2.69 -10.79 0.66
CA ALA A 44 1.74 -11.79 0.20
C ALA A 44 1.54 -12.95 1.17
N LEU A 45 0.44 -13.67 0.96
CA LEU A 45 0.11 -14.95 1.58
C LEU A 45 -0.01 -16.02 0.48
N TYR A 46 0.68 -17.13 0.62
CA TYR A 46 0.49 -18.31 -0.23
C TYR A 46 -0.34 -19.35 0.52
N TRP A 47 -1.45 -19.77 -0.08
CA TRP A 47 -2.37 -20.76 0.48
C TRP A 47 -2.52 -21.96 -0.46
N PRO A 48 -1.99 -23.14 -0.10
CA PRO A 48 -2.19 -24.38 -0.85
C PRO A 48 -3.59 -24.94 -0.56
N MET A 49 -4.63 -24.35 -1.17
CA MET A 49 -6.01 -24.80 -0.98
C MET A 49 -6.28 -26.16 -1.63
N GLU A 50 -5.55 -26.48 -2.70
CA GLU A 50 -5.68 -27.72 -3.47
C GLU A 50 -4.30 -28.37 -3.65
N PRO A 51 -4.09 -29.64 -3.25
CA PRO A 51 -2.76 -30.26 -3.24
C PRO A 51 -2.09 -30.41 -4.62
N THR A 52 -2.88 -30.42 -5.69
CA THR A 52 -2.39 -30.66 -7.07
C THR A 52 -2.12 -29.38 -7.85
N LEU A 53 -2.40 -28.22 -7.25
CA LEU A 53 -2.20 -26.91 -7.86
C LEU A 53 -1.13 -26.10 -7.13
N PRO A 54 -0.48 -25.14 -7.81
CA PRO A 54 0.33 -24.15 -7.13
C PRO A 54 -0.49 -23.41 -6.05
N PRO A 55 0.13 -23.02 -4.93
CA PRO A 55 -0.56 -22.26 -3.89
C PRO A 55 -1.18 -20.98 -4.44
N ALA A 56 -2.42 -20.68 -4.01
CA ALA A 56 -3.07 -19.41 -4.32
C ALA A 56 -2.28 -18.28 -3.66
N LYS A 57 -1.85 -17.29 -4.45
CA LYS A 57 -1.14 -16.10 -3.97
C LYS A 57 -2.14 -14.97 -3.74
N PHE A 58 -2.20 -14.49 -2.50
CA PHE A 58 -2.96 -13.31 -2.10
C PHE A 58 -2.00 -12.17 -1.82
N GLU A 59 -2.00 -11.15 -2.68
CA GLU A 59 -1.18 -9.96 -2.47
C GLU A 59 -1.80 -9.06 -1.41
N ARG A 60 -0.97 -8.55 -0.51
CA ARG A 60 -1.40 -7.62 0.53
C ARG A 60 -1.78 -6.29 -0.11
N GLN A 61 -3.04 -5.92 0.08
CA GLN A 61 -3.56 -4.61 -0.29
C GLN A 61 -3.38 -3.63 0.88
N SER A 62 -2.90 -2.42 0.61
CA SER A 62 -2.90 -1.37 1.64
C SER A 62 -4.33 -0.96 1.95
N LYS A 63 -4.65 -0.79 3.24
CA LYS A 63 -5.94 -0.27 3.67
C LYS A 63 -6.01 1.22 3.33
N THR A 64 -6.82 1.57 2.33
CA THR A 64 -7.08 2.97 1.97
C THR A 64 -8.11 3.58 2.90
N ILE A 65 -8.02 4.88 3.12
CA ILE A 65 -9.06 5.67 3.76
C ILE A 65 -9.89 6.41 2.71
N SER A 66 -11.02 6.99 3.10
CA SER A 66 -11.74 7.93 2.26
C SER A 66 -11.48 9.34 2.77
N LEU A 67 -11.15 10.26 1.86
CA LEU A 67 -11.00 11.68 2.15
C LEU A 67 -12.05 12.47 1.37
N ALA A 68 -12.59 13.53 1.99
CA ALA A 68 -13.49 14.45 1.29
C ALA A 68 -12.75 15.17 0.15
N THR A 69 -13.46 15.51 -0.91
CA THR A 69 -12.91 16.24 -2.07
C THR A 69 -12.19 17.54 -1.67
N SER A 70 -12.74 18.28 -0.69
CA SER A 70 -12.11 19.50 -0.16
C SER A 70 -10.76 19.24 0.52
N ALA A 71 -10.62 18.11 1.21
CA ALA A 71 -9.34 17.69 1.79
C ALA A 71 -8.34 17.28 0.70
N LEU A 72 -8.80 16.63 -0.37
CA LEU A 72 -7.94 16.24 -1.50
C LEU A 72 -7.38 17.46 -2.26
N GLN A 73 -8.14 18.56 -2.32
CA GLN A 73 -7.70 19.79 -2.99
C GLN A 73 -6.43 20.39 -2.36
N ALA A 74 -6.20 20.18 -1.06
CA ALA A 74 -4.99 20.64 -0.38
C ALA A 74 -3.70 20.05 -0.98
N TYR A 75 -3.81 18.88 -1.63
CA TYR A 75 -2.69 18.19 -2.26
C TYR A 75 -2.47 18.56 -3.72
N GLY A 76 -3.33 19.40 -4.29
CA GLY A 76 -3.20 19.88 -5.66
C GLY A 76 -2.05 20.90 -5.81
N GLY A 77 -1.31 20.80 -6.92
CA GLY A 77 -0.25 21.74 -7.22
C GLY A 77 0.67 21.30 -8.35
N GLU A 78 1.65 22.16 -8.64
CA GLU A 78 2.75 21.86 -9.56
C GLU A 78 4.06 21.74 -8.79
N PHE A 79 4.90 20.81 -9.21
CA PHE A 79 6.14 20.45 -8.52
C PHE A 79 7.25 20.24 -9.53
N LEU A 80 8.48 20.53 -9.12
CA LEU A 80 9.65 20.40 -9.96
C LEU A 80 10.47 19.18 -9.53
N LEU A 81 10.64 18.22 -10.43
CA LEU A 81 11.51 17.05 -10.24
C LEU A 81 12.49 16.97 -11.40
N SER A 82 13.79 17.14 -11.12
CA SER A 82 14.86 17.01 -12.13
C SER A 82 14.60 17.80 -13.42
N GLY A 83 14.02 19.01 -13.30
CA GLY A 83 13.68 19.88 -14.43
C GLY A 83 12.31 19.64 -15.07
N ALA A 84 11.62 18.53 -14.74
CA ALA A 84 10.26 18.25 -15.21
C ALA A 84 9.21 18.83 -14.26
N THR A 85 8.12 19.37 -14.82
CA THR A 85 6.96 19.83 -14.03
C THR A 85 5.96 18.70 -13.88
N ILE A 86 5.79 18.26 -12.63
CA ILE A 86 4.81 17.26 -12.21
C ILE A 86 3.58 17.99 -11.69
N LYS A 87 2.39 17.48 -11.99
CA LYS A 87 1.13 18.06 -11.52
C LYS A 87 0.35 17.08 -10.69
N THR A 88 -0.24 17.55 -9.60
CA THR A 88 -1.27 16.82 -8.85
C THR A 88 -2.57 17.61 -8.87
N TYR A 89 -3.70 16.93 -9.07
CA TYR A 89 -5.01 17.56 -9.16
C TYR A 89 -6.12 16.58 -8.81
N VAL A 90 -7.29 17.10 -8.47
CA VAL A 90 -8.45 16.28 -8.17
C VAL A 90 -9.32 16.14 -9.42
N LYS A 91 -9.67 14.90 -9.76
CA LYS A 91 -10.57 14.54 -10.86
C LYS A 91 -11.49 13.44 -10.35
N ASN A 92 -12.81 13.56 -10.56
CA ASN A 92 -13.81 12.58 -10.12
C ASN A 92 -13.67 12.17 -8.64
N ASN A 93 -13.50 13.14 -7.74
CA ASN A 93 -13.31 12.94 -6.30
C ASN A 93 -12.07 12.09 -5.91
N GLN A 94 -11.09 11.97 -6.80
CA GLN A 94 -9.84 11.28 -6.54
C GLN A 94 -8.65 12.17 -6.90
N LEU A 95 -7.55 12.03 -6.16
CA LEU A 95 -6.30 12.73 -6.48
C LEU A 95 -5.57 12.00 -7.60
N PHE A 96 -5.08 12.74 -8.57
CA PHE A 96 -4.27 12.25 -9.68
C PHE A 96 -2.90 12.89 -9.65
N VAL A 97 -1.91 12.17 -10.18
CA VAL A 97 -0.58 12.69 -10.48
C VAL A 97 -0.28 12.51 -11.96
N PHE A 98 0.28 13.56 -12.57
CA PHE A 98 0.71 13.59 -13.95
C PHE A 98 2.20 13.89 -14.02
N VAL A 99 2.95 12.98 -14.65
CA VAL A 99 4.38 13.11 -14.92
C VAL A 99 4.56 13.19 -16.45
N PRO A 100 5.26 14.20 -16.99
CA PRO A 100 5.48 14.32 -18.42
C PRO A 100 6.10 13.05 -19.03
N GLY A 101 5.53 12.58 -20.14
CA GLY A 101 5.96 11.35 -20.82
C GLY A 101 5.33 10.06 -20.28
N GLN A 102 4.43 10.15 -19.29
CA GLN A 102 3.69 9.01 -18.74
C GLN A 102 2.18 9.30 -18.71
N PRO A 103 1.33 8.27 -18.61
CA PRO A 103 -0.09 8.45 -18.30
C PRO A 103 -0.32 9.16 -16.95
N GLU A 104 -1.51 9.73 -16.76
CA GLU A 104 -1.95 10.17 -15.43
C GLU A 104 -2.27 8.96 -14.54
N TYR A 105 -1.89 9.01 -13.26
CA TYR A 105 -2.17 7.94 -12.30
C TYR A 105 -3.08 8.42 -11.19
N ALA A 106 -4.06 7.58 -10.88
CA ALA A 106 -4.93 7.78 -9.73
C ALA A 106 -4.21 7.40 -8.43
N LEU A 107 -4.44 8.18 -7.38
CA LEU A 107 -3.86 8.00 -6.06
C LEU A 107 -4.95 7.68 -5.04
N SER A 108 -4.69 6.73 -4.15
CA SER A 108 -5.58 6.36 -3.05
C SER A 108 -4.95 6.73 -1.71
N PRO A 109 -5.63 7.47 -0.83
CA PRO A 109 -5.05 7.91 0.43
C PRO A 109 -4.89 6.75 1.41
N LEU A 110 -3.75 6.74 2.11
CA LEU A 110 -3.43 5.83 3.20
C LEU A 110 -3.48 6.51 4.58
N GLY A 111 -3.62 7.84 4.60
CA GLY A 111 -3.52 8.67 5.80
C GLY A 111 -2.11 9.23 6.01
N LYS A 112 -1.96 10.19 6.95
CA LYS A 112 -0.69 10.89 7.23
C LYS A 112 -0.03 11.46 5.96
N ASP A 113 -0.84 12.08 5.10
CA ASP A 113 -0.41 12.72 3.86
C ASP A 113 0.29 11.76 2.86
N ARG A 114 0.07 10.45 3.03
CA ARG A 114 0.61 9.39 2.17
C ARG A 114 -0.47 8.79 1.28
N PHE A 115 -0.11 8.52 0.04
CA PHE A 115 -0.98 7.96 -0.98
C PHE A 115 -0.27 6.81 -1.68
N GLN A 116 -1.03 5.79 -2.09
CA GLN A 116 -0.54 4.75 -3.00
C GLN A 116 -1.04 4.99 -4.42
N PHE A 117 -0.31 4.49 -5.40
CA PHE A 117 -0.80 4.45 -6.78
C PHE A 117 -1.85 3.34 -6.92
N SER A 118 -3.02 3.67 -7.48
CA SER A 118 -4.08 2.66 -7.65
C SER A 118 -3.73 1.59 -8.69
N ALA A 119 -2.83 1.91 -9.63
CA ALA A 119 -2.45 1.00 -10.72
C ALA A 119 -1.27 0.08 -10.39
N VAL A 120 -0.44 0.43 -9.39
CA VAL A 120 0.82 -0.29 -9.11
C VAL A 120 1.07 -0.38 -7.61
N THR A 121 1.11 -1.60 -7.10
CA THR A 121 1.45 -1.89 -5.70
C THR A 121 2.91 -1.58 -5.40
N GLY A 122 3.21 -1.08 -4.19
CA GLY A 122 4.57 -0.78 -3.74
C GLY A 122 5.10 0.58 -4.19
N TYR A 123 4.28 1.38 -4.89
CA TYR A 123 4.58 2.75 -5.27
C TYR A 123 3.73 3.71 -4.45
N PHE A 124 4.36 4.76 -3.92
CA PHE A 124 3.70 5.73 -3.06
C PHE A 124 4.11 7.16 -3.39
N VAL A 125 3.25 8.09 -2.97
CA VAL A 125 3.56 9.52 -2.87
C VAL A 125 3.37 9.92 -1.41
N GLN A 126 4.40 10.52 -0.82
CA GLN A 126 4.33 11.20 0.47
C GLN A 126 4.32 12.71 0.20
N PHE A 127 3.32 13.41 0.72
CA PHE A 127 3.32 14.87 0.71
C PHE A 127 3.97 15.40 1.98
N ASP A 128 4.89 16.36 1.82
CA ASP A 128 5.49 17.10 2.92
C ASP A 128 4.67 18.37 3.13
N MET A 129 4.00 18.46 4.28
CA MET A 129 3.19 19.62 4.67
C MET A 129 4.03 20.63 5.44
N ASN A 130 3.80 21.93 5.23
CA ASN A 130 4.38 22.98 6.05
C ASN A 130 3.57 23.22 7.34
N SER A 131 4.01 24.15 8.19
CA SER A 131 3.33 24.53 9.45
C SER A 131 1.92 25.12 9.27
N GLU A 132 1.55 25.50 8.05
CA GLU A 132 0.23 26.03 7.69
C GLU A 132 -0.66 24.98 7.00
N ASN A 133 -0.28 23.69 7.05
CA ASN A 133 -0.97 22.59 6.35
C ASN A 133 -1.07 22.80 4.83
N LYS A 134 -0.08 23.48 4.22
CA LYS A 134 0.07 23.57 2.77
C LYS A 134 1.17 22.62 2.33
N VAL A 135 0.93 21.91 1.23
CA VAL A 135 1.98 21.09 0.62
C VAL A 135 3.18 21.97 0.25
N LYS A 136 4.38 21.53 0.64
CA LYS A 136 5.67 22.12 0.30
C LYS A 136 6.44 21.29 -0.72
N ALA A 137 6.32 19.97 -0.65
CA ALA A 137 6.96 19.04 -1.58
C ALA A 137 6.14 17.75 -1.71
N LEU A 138 6.45 16.96 -2.73
CA LEU A 138 6.09 15.55 -2.78
C LEU A 138 7.34 14.68 -2.89
N VAL A 139 7.27 13.48 -2.33
CA VAL A 139 8.29 12.45 -2.44
C VAL A 139 7.66 11.22 -3.08
N PHE A 140 8.13 10.85 -4.27
CA PHE A 140 7.83 9.55 -4.85
C PHE A 140 8.66 8.50 -4.12
N GLN A 141 7.98 7.52 -3.51
CA GLN A 141 8.62 6.38 -2.87
C GLN A 141 8.41 5.17 -3.78
N GLN A 142 9.49 4.74 -4.41
CA GLN A 142 9.48 3.67 -5.41
C GLN A 142 10.50 2.59 -5.00
N PRO A 143 10.37 1.35 -5.53
CA PRO A 143 11.32 0.27 -5.22
C PRO A 143 12.79 0.61 -5.53
N ASN A 144 13.03 1.47 -6.51
CA ASN A 144 14.35 1.92 -6.93
C ASN A 144 14.87 3.17 -6.17
N GLY A 145 14.07 3.76 -5.28
CA GLY A 145 14.49 4.89 -4.46
C GLY A 145 13.41 5.93 -4.19
N ASN A 146 13.81 6.97 -3.45
CA ASN A 146 12.97 8.11 -3.12
C ASN A 146 13.37 9.33 -3.96
N PHE A 147 12.38 9.95 -4.61
CA PHE A 147 12.59 11.11 -5.49
C PHE A 147 11.75 12.28 -4.99
N LYS A 148 12.42 13.33 -4.51
CA LYS A 148 11.76 14.53 -3.96
C LYS A 148 11.56 15.60 -5.03
N ALA A 149 10.35 16.13 -5.11
CA ALA A 149 9.95 17.20 -5.98
C ALA A 149 9.43 18.38 -5.16
N GLU A 150 10.11 19.53 -5.22
CA GLU A 150 9.72 20.73 -4.50
C GLU A 150 8.52 21.39 -5.19
N LYS A 151 7.58 21.94 -4.42
CA LYS A 151 6.44 22.66 -4.98
C LYS A 151 6.93 23.91 -5.70
N LYS A 152 6.43 24.16 -6.91
CA LYS A 152 6.67 25.43 -7.60
C LYS A 152 6.05 26.56 -6.78
N GLN A 153 6.83 27.62 -6.58
CA GLN A 153 6.33 28.88 -6.05
C GLN A 153 5.32 29.50 -7.00
#